data_AF-A0A924SY41-F1
#
_entry.id   AF-A0A924SY41-F1
#
_cell.length_a   1.000
_cell.length_b   1.000
_cell.length_c   1.000
_cell.angle_alpha   90.00
_cell.angle_beta   90.00
_cell.angle_gamma   90.00
#
_symmetry.space_group_name_H-M   'P 1'
#
loop_
_entity.id
_entity.type
_entity.pdbx_description
1 polymer ?
#
loop_
_entity_poly.entity_id
_entity_poly.type
_entity_poly.pdbx_seq_one_letter_code
_entity_poly.pdbx_strand_id
1 'polypeptide(L)'
;MTCGGCVSRVKATLSEYAESVEVSLQPPKALLMNAHVALDVLNSALSKVGHYTLSEIGDDKIKKSDPAKLDSTEFFTTEPKESANWFATYKPLILIFAYISLVALIVEYSQGSFELHRFMPNFMAGFFLVFSFFKLLNLQGFADSYAMYDLLAMRFKAYGYLYAFIELGLGLSYLLNWQPIITNWLTLIVMTFSSLGVIRAVLNKQKIRCACLGAVFNLPMSTVTIIEDLLMAAMALWMLI
;
A
#
# COMPACT_ATOMS: atom_id res chain seq x y z
N MET A 1 -11.12 0.96 21.33
CA MET A 1 -9.86 1.72 21.15
C MET A 1 -9.70 1.99 19.66
N THR A 2 -9.29 3.20 19.25
CA THR A 2 -9.38 3.63 17.84
C THR A 2 -8.03 3.98 17.19
N CYS A 3 -6.93 3.97 17.94
CA CYS A 3 -5.64 4.45 17.47
C CYS A 3 -4.45 3.76 18.13
N GLY A 4 -3.27 3.73 17.47
CA GLY A 4 -2.04 3.19 18.06
C GLY A 4 -1.60 3.93 19.33
N GLY A 5 -1.79 5.25 19.40
CA GLY A 5 -1.55 6.02 20.64
C GLY A 5 -2.48 5.62 21.79
N CYS A 6 -3.70 5.16 21.47
CA CYS A 6 -4.68 4.67 22.42
C CYS A 6 -4.19 3.34 23.03
N VAL A 7 -3.61 2.46 22.20
CA VAL A 7 -2.98 1.19 22.62
C VAL A 7 -1.82 1.44 23.57
N SER A 8 -0.88 2.30 23.20
CA SER A 8 0.28 2.61 24.04
C SER A 8 -0.13 3.18 25.39
N ARG A 9 -1.16 4.03 25.40
CA ARG A 9 -1.67 4.66 26.62
C ARG A 9 -2.30 3.65 27.58
N VAL A 10 -3.16 2.77 27.08
CA VAL A 10 -3.77 1.69 27.88
C VAL A 10 -2.71 0.68 28.33
N LYS A 11 -1.76 0.33 27.47
CA LYS A 11 -0.65 -0.57 27.83
C LYS A 11 0.19 -0.01 28.97
N ALA A 12 0.54 1.28 28.91
CA ALA A 12 1.32 1.95 29.96
C ALA A 12 0.57 1.99 31.30
N THR A 13 -0.73 2.28 31.29
CA THR A 13 -1.54 2.30 32.52
C THR A 13 -1.67 0.90 33.13
N LEU A 14 -1.84 -0.13 32.32
CA LEU A 14 -2.01 -1.50 32.79
C LEU A 14 -0.70 -2.15 33.26
N SER A 15 0.45 -1.73 32.73
CA SER A 15 1.77 -2.27 33.12
C SER A 15 2.19 -1.96 34.56
N GLU A 16 1.50 -1.03 35.24
CA GLU A 16 1.72 -0.77 36.67
C GLU A 16 1.08 -1.86 37.56
N TYR A 17 0.14 -2.65 37.01
CA TYR A 17 -0.69 -3.59 37.78
C TYR A 17 -0.50 -5.06 37.37
N ALA A 18 0.33 -5.33 36.36
CA ALA A 18 0.59 -6.66 35.84
C ALA A 18 2.06 -6.76 35.35
N GLU A 19 2.63 -7.96 35.46
CA GLU A 19 4.03 -8.21 35.11
C GLU A 19 4.27 -8.16 33.60
N SER A 20 3.29 -8.60 32.81
CA SER A 20 3.28 -8.42 31.36
C SER A 20 1.92 -7.98 30.86
N VAL A 21 1.94 -7.02 29.94
CA VAL A 21 0.75 -6.39 29.37
C VAL A 21 0.88 -6.31 27.87
N GLU A 22 -0.04 -6.97 27.17
CA GLU A 22 -0.19 -6.87 25.73
C GLU A 22 -1.58 -6.35 25.38
N VAL A 23 -1.63 -5.34 24.52
CA VAL A 23 -2.88 -4.69 24.11
C VAL A 23 -2.93 -4.72 22.59
N SER A 24 -3.95 -5.35 22.03
CA SER A 24 -4.24 -5.36 20.60
C SER A 24 -5.35 -4.37 20.26
N LEU A 25 -5.26 -3.74 19.08
CA LEU A 25 -6.28 -2.83 18.56
C LEU A 25 -7.37 -3.59 17.78
N GLN A 26 -7.01 -4.71 17.14
CA GLN A 26 -7.87 -5.46 16.22
C GLN A 26 -7.60 -6.96 16.37
N PRO A 27 -8.42 -7.69 17.17
CA PRO A 27 -9.54 -7.20 17.98
C PRO A 27 -9.05 -6.41 19.22
N PRO A 28 -9.88 -5.49 19.77
CA PRO A 28 -9.56 -4.74 20.98
C PRO A 28 -9.53 -5.68 22.20
N LYS A 29 -8.35 -6.23 22.51
CA LYS A 29 -8.12 -7.18 23.60
C LYS A 29 -6.88 -6.75 24.39
N ALA A 30 -6.91 -6.97 25.70
CA ALA A 30 -5.76 -6.81 26.57
C ALA A 30 -5.49 -8.15 27.28
N LEU A 31 -4.25 -8.61 27.26
CA LEU A 31 -3.78 -9.75 28.03
C LEU A 31 -2.89 -9.23 29.16
N LEU A 32 -3.23 -9.63 30.37
CA LEU A 32 -2.54 -9.28 31.60
C LEU A 32 -2.04 -10.58 32.22
N MET A 33 -0.72 -10.79 32.31
CA MET A 33 -0.17 -11.91 33.06
C MET A 33 0.14 -11.46 34.49
N ASN A 34 -0.23 -12.29 35.46
CA ASN A 34 -0.02 -12.02 36.89
C ASN A 34 -0.56 -10.63 37.29
N ALA A 35 -1.82 -10.34 36.98
CA ALA A 35 -2.47 -9.13 37.48
C ALA A 35 -2.67 -9.27 39.00
N HIS A 36 -2.13 -8.33 39.77
CA HIS A 36 -2.17 -8.38 41.24
C HIS A 36 -3.41 -7.70 41.83
N VAL A 37 -4.34 -7.24 40.98
CA VAL A 37 -5.45 -6.35 41.37
C VAL A 37 -6.74 -6.73 40.65
N ALA A 38 -7.86 -6.55 41.34
CA ALA A 38 -9.20 -6.79 40.81
C ALA A 38 -9.60 -5.81 39.68
N LEU A 39 -10.55 -6.25 38.84
CA LEU A 39 -11.00 -5.56 37.63
C LEU A 39 -11.59 -4.17 37.86
N ASP A 40 -12.20 -3.95 39.02
CA ASP A 40 -12.75 -2.68 39.46
C ASP A 40 -11.66 -1.61 39.60
N VAL A 41 -10.50 -1.97 40.15
CA VAL A 41 -9.35 -1.06 40.28
C VAL A 41 -8.70 -0.79 38.91
N LEU A 42 -8.58 -1.82 38.07
CA LEU A 42 -8.07 -1.68 36.70
C LEU A 42 -8.94 -0.75 35.86
N ASN A 43 -10.27 -0.91 35.95
CA ASN A 43 -11.23 -0.03 35.28
C ASN A 43 -11.20 1.41 35.82
N SER A 44 -10.97 1.58 37.12
CA SER A 44 -10.80 2.90 37.75
C SER A 44 -9.50 3.60 37.34
N ALA A 45 -8.43 2.85 37.07
CA ALA A 45 -7.18 3.40 36.55
C ALA A 45 -7.34 3.80 35.06
N LEU A 46 -8.00 2.96 34.27
CA LEU A 46 -8.25 3.22 32.86
C LEU A 46 -9.20 4.40 32.61
N SER A 47 -10.21 4.58 33.45
CA SER A 47 -11.17 5.70 33.35
C SER A 47 -10.52 7.07 33.56
N LYS A 48 -9.38 7.13 34.28
CA LYS A 48 -8.59 8.37 34.46
C LYS A 48 -7.83 8.78 33.19
N VAL A 49 -7.59 7.82 32.30
CA VAL A 49 -6.69 7.97 31.16
C VAL A 49 -7.45 8.00 29.82
N GLY A 50 -8.72 7.57 29.83
CA GLY A 50 -9.69 7.75 28.76
C GLY A 50 -10.99 6.96 29.01
N HIS A 51 -11.89 6.93 28.03
CA HIS A 51 -13.13 6.13 28.08
C HIS A 51 -12.84 4.65 27.73
N TYR A 52 -12.10 3.96 28.60
CA TYR A 52 -11.75 2.55 28.43
C TYR A 52 -12.34 1.70 29.56
N THR A 53 -12.88 0.55 29.21
CA THR A 53 -13.43 -0.44 30.14
C THR A 53 -12.99 -1.84 29.73
N LEU A 54 -12.50 -2.60 30.70
CA LEU A 54 -12.19 -4.02 30.60
C LEU A 54 -13.40 -4.85 31.04
N SER A 55 -13.63 -5.94 30.34
CA SER A 55 -14.57 -6.99 30.73
C SER A 55 -13.85 -8.33 30.59
N GLU A 56 -14.06 -9.24 31.53
CA GLU A 56 -13.57 -10.60 31.42
C GLU A 56 -14.19 -11.27 30.19
N ILE A 57 -13.35 -11.88 29.38
CA ILE A 57 -13.81 -12.78 28.32
C ILE A 57 -14.18 -14.09 29.02
N GLY A 58 -15.45 -14.20 29.41
CA GLY A 58 -16.02 -15.42 29.98
C GLY A 58 -16.17 -16.51 28.92
N ASP A 59 -15.08 -17.20 28.61
CA ASP A 59 -15.16 -18.48 27.92
C ASP A 59 -15.23 -19.61 28.96
N ASP A 60 -16.38 -20.28 29.03
CA ASP A 60 -16.72 -21.44 29.87
C ASP A 60 -15.81 -22.68 29.63
N LYS A 61 -14.74 -22.52 28.85
CA LYS A 61 -13.76 -23.55 28.50
C LYS A 61 -12.42 -23.45 29.24
N ILE A 62 -12.26 -22.50 30.16
CA ILE A 62 -11.05 -22.35 31.00
C ILE A 62 -11.35 -22.76 32.46
N LYS A 63 -11.90 -23.96 32.68
CA LYS A 63 -12.00 -24.56 34.03
C LYS A 63 -11.43 -25.98 34.11
N LYS A 64 -10.80 -26.49 33.04
CA LYS A 64 -10.30 -27.88 32.97
C LYS A 64 -8.87 -28.04 32.44
N SER A 65 -8.05 -26.99 32.45
CA SER A 65 -6.63 -27.13 32.17
C SER A 65 -5.81 -26.74 33.40
N ASP A 66 -4.97 -27.68 33.83
CA ASP A 66 -3.98 -27.47 34.87
C ASP A 66 -3.19 -26.17 34.62
N PRO A 67 -2.94 -25.35 35.66
CA PRO A 67 -2.28 -24.05 35.54
C PRO A 67 -0.80 -24.13 35.11
N ALA A 68 -0.25 -25.33 34.90
CA ALA A 68 1.15 -25.56 34.54
C ALA A 68 1.43 -25.66 33.03
N LYS A 69 0.41 -25.58 32.15
CA LYS A 69 0.58 -25.65 30.68
C LYS A 69 -0.25 -24.62 29.92
N LEU A 70 -0.32 -23.40 30.43
CA LEU A 70 -0.86 -22.28 29.65
C LEU A 70 0.30 -21.61 28.90
N ASP A 71 0.64 -22.17 27.74
CA ASP A 71 1.62 -21.58 26.84
C ASP A 71 0.99 -20.28 26.28
N SER A 72 1.56 -19.13 26.63
CA SER A 72 1.07 -17.77 26.35
C SER A 72 0.96 -17.41 24.85
N THR A 73 1.17 -18.37 23.97
CA THR A 73 1.38 -18.20 22.52
C THR A 73 0.12 -18.44 21.70
N GLU A 74 -0.88 -19.15 22.24
CA GLU A 74 -2.11 -19.48 21.48
C GLU A 74 -3.19 -18.38 21.52
N PHE A 75 -3.13 -17.43 22.46
CA PHE A 75 -4.18 -16.41 22.60
C PHE A 75 -4.00 -15.20 21.67
N PHE A 76 -2.81 -15.01 21.09
CA PHE A 76 -2.47 -13.89 20.19
C PHE A 76 -2.28 -14.26 18.72
N THR A 77 -2.33 -15.53 18.36
CA THR A 77 -2.15 -15.97 16.96
C THR A 77 -3.48 -16.14 16.24
N THR A 78 -4.30 -15.08 16.22
CA THR A 78 -5.00 -14.78 14.97
C THR A 78 -4.11 -13.87 14.16
N GLU A 79 -3.04 -14.46 13.60
CA GLU A 79 -2.55 -14.01 12.30
C GLU A 79 -3.81 -13.85 11.43
N PRO A 80 -4.09 -12.67 10.85
CA PRO A 80 -5.09 -12.61 9.81
C PRO A 80 -4.63 -13.63 8.77
N LYS A 81 -5.44 -14.67 8.51
CA LYS A 81 -5.18 -15.62 7.42
C LYS A 81 -4.75 -14.78 6.21
N GLU A 82 -3.46 -14.84 5.90
CA GLU A 82 -2.84 -14.17 4.78
C GLU A 82 -3.18 -14.95 3.50
N SER A 83 -4.49 -15.12 3.29
CA SER A 83 -5.11 -15.43 2.03
C SER A 83 -6.06 -14.28 1.72
N ALA A 84 -5.57 -13.04 1.83
CA ALA A 84 -6.10 -12.01 0.95
C ALA A 84 -5.80 -12.54 -0.45
N ASN A 85 -6.81 -13.13 -1.10
CA ASN A 85 -6.71 -13.64 -2.46
C ASN A 85 -5.92 -12.60 -3.26
N TRP A 86 -4.77 -12.98 -3.82
CA TRP A 86 -3.92 -12.08 -4.62
C TRP A 86 -4.78 -11.27 -5.61
N PHE A 87 -5.73 -11.96 -6.24
CA PHE A 87 -6.74 -11.37 -7.10
C PHE A 87 -7.61 -10.28 -6.45
N ALA A 88 -8.04 -10.44 -5.19
CA ALA A 88 -8.82 -9.42 -4.48
C ALA A 88 -7.99 -8.16 -4.19
N THR A 89 -6.71 -8.34 -3.87
CA THR A 89 -5.75 -7.26 -3.64
C THR A 89 -5.52 -6.48 -4.94
N TYR A 90 -5.22 -7.16 -6.05
CA TYR A 90 -4.92 -6.53 -7.35
C TYR A 90 -6.14 -6.26 -8.26
N LYS A 91 -7.37 -6.58 -7.81
CA LYS A 91 -8.59 -6.39 -8.60
C LYS A 91 -8.73 -4.99 -9.23
N PRO A 92 -8.50 -3.87 -8.50
CA PRO A 92 -8.65 -2.54 -9.08
C PRO A 92 -7.66 -2.29 -10.22
N LEU A 93 -6.42 -2.76 -10.05
CA LEU A 93 -5.35 -2.58 -11.03
C LEU A 93 -5.59 -3.41 -12.29
N ILE A 94 -6.02 -4.67 -12.12
CA ILE A 94 -6.40 -5.53 -13.25
C ILE A 94 -7.58 -4.92 -14.02
N LEU A 95 -8.57 -4.35 -13.31
CA LEU A 95 -9.66 -3.64 -13.95
C LEU A 95 -9.16 -2.45 -14.75
N ILE A 96 -8.32 -1.59 -14.18
CA ILE A 96 -7.73 -0.45 -14.88
C ILE A 96 -7.02 -0.90 -16.16
N PHE A 97 -6.13 -1.89 -16.04
CA PHE A 97 -5.41 -2.44 -17.19
C PHE A 97 -6.38 -2.96 -18.26
N ALA A 98 -7.39 -3.75 -17.87
CA ALA A 98 -8.38 -4.29 -18.78
C ALA A 98 -9.19 -3.20 -19.50
N TYR A 99 -9.60 -2.14 -18.80
CA TYR A 99 -10.31 -1.01 -19.39
C TYR A 99 -9.43 -0.25 -20.38
N ILE A 100 -8.16 0.03 -20.03
CA ILE A 100 -7.23 0.73 -20.93
C ILE A 100 -6.96 -0.12 -22.18
N SER A 101 -6.68 -1.42 -22.01
CA SER A 101 -6.49 -2.34 -23.14
C SER A 101 -7.72 -2.41 -24.03
N LEU A 102 -8.92 -2.51 -23.45
CA LEU A 102 -10.18 -2.55 -24.20
C LEU A 102 -10.37 -1.27 -25.03
N VAL A 103 -10.16 -0.09 -24.43
CA VAL A 103 -10.26 1.19 -25.14
C VAL A 103 -9.24 1.26 -26.27
N ALA A 104 -7.98 0.92 -26.02
CA ALA A 104 -6.93 0.93 -27.05
C ALA A 104 -7.24 -0.05 -28.20
N LEU A 105 -7.81 -1.23 -27.90
CA LEU A 105 -8.25 -2.19 -28.91
C LEU A 105 -9.44 -1.68 -29.73
N ILE A 106 -10.42 -1.02 -29.10
CA ILE A 106 -11.57 -0.43 -29.81
C ILE A 106 -11.10 0.71 -30.73
N VAL A 107 -10.19 1.55 -30.26
CA VAL A 107 -9.58 2.61 -31.07
C VAL A 107 -8.87 2.00 -32.29
N GLU A 108 -8.07 0.96 -32.09
CA GLU A 108 -7.38 0.29 -33.20
C GLU A 108 -8.36 -0.40 -34.16
N TYR A 109 -9.40 -1.05 -33.64
CA TYR A 109 -10.44 -1.66 -34.45
C TYR A 109 -11.15 -0.64 -35.35
N SER A 110 -11.35 0.60 -34.86
CA SER A 110 -11.94 1.67 -35.65
C SER A 110 -11.09 2.11 -36.86
N GLN A 111 -9.79 1.78 -36.87
CA GLN A 111 -8.87 2.09 -37.98
C GLN A 111 -8.88 1.01 -39.08
N GLY A 112 -9.57 -0.11 -38.89
CA GLY A 112 -9.78 -1.14 -39.91
C GLY A 112 -8.63 -2.12 -40.13
N SER A 113 -7.42 -1.84 -39.64
CA SER A 113 -6.29 -2.77 -39.56
C SER A 113 -5.70 -2.75 -38.16
N PHE A 114 -5.18 -3.89 -37.69
CA PHE A 114 -4.45 -3.93 -36.43
C PHE A 114 -2.98 -3.64 -36.65
N GLU A 115 -2.52 -2.47 -36.20
CA GLU A 115 -1.12 -2.08 -36.19
C GLU A 115 -0.64 -1.80 -34.77
N LEU A 116 0.35 -2.58 -34.36
CA LEU A 116 0.89 -2.54 -33.01
C LEU A 116 1.50 -1.17 -32.66
N HIS A 117 2.06 -0.48 -33.66
CA HIS A 117 2.64 0.86 -33.55
C HIS A 117 1.60 1.97 -33.28
N ARG A 118 0.32 1.74 -33.60
CA ARG A 118 -0.79 2.66 -33.25
C ARG A 118 -1.45 2.28 -31.93
N PHE A 119 -1.52 0.98 -31.63
CA PHE A 119 -2.03 0.49 -30.36
C PHE A 119 -1.19 0.97 -29.16
N MET A 120 0.14 0.86 -29.24
CA MET A 120 1.07 1.22 -28.16
C MET A 120 0.88 2.65 -27.61
N PRO A 121 0.90 3.73 -28.42
CA PRO A 121 0.66 5.09 -27.95
C PRO A 121 -0.65 5.25 -27.19
N ASN A 122 -1.74 4.66 -27.71
CA ASN A 122 -3.07 4.78 -27.12
C ASN A 122 -3.16 4.05 -25.77
N PHE A 123 -2.55 2.86 -25.69
CA PHE A 123 -2.43 2.12 -24.45
C PHE A 123 -1.61 2.91 -23.40
N MET A 124 -0.43 3.41 -23.78
CA MET A 124 0.44 4.19 -22.90
C MET A 124 -0.21 5.51 -22.45
N ALA A 125 -0.95 6.19 -23.34
CA ALA A 125 -1.70 7.39 -23.00
C ALA A 125 -2.72 7.11 -21.88
N GLY A 126 -3.57 6.10 -22.06
CA GLY A 126 -4.57 5.71 -21.06
C GLY A 126 -3.92 5.32 -19.73
N PHE A 127 -2.78 4.62 -19.82
CA PHE A 127 -1.99 4.23 -18.66
C PHE A 127 -1.48 5.43 -17.86
N PHE A 128 -0.72 6.31 -18.49
CA PHE A 128 -0.18 7.50 -17.82
C PHE A 128 -1.26 8.42 -17.26
N LEU A 129 -2.36 8.64 -17.99
CA LEU A 129 -3.45 9.49 -17.53
C LEU A 129 -4.14 8.93 -16.28
N VAL A 130 -4.44 7.63 -16.25
CA VAL A 130 -5.12 6.99 -15.11
C VAL A 130 -4.20 6.95 -13.89
N PHE A 131 -2.93 6.59 -14.06
CA PHE A 131 -1.98 6.52 -12.94
C PHE A 131 -1.62 7.88 -12.37
N SER A 132 -1.42 8.88 -13.24
CA SER A 132 -1.25 10.26 -12.82
C SER A 132 -2.48 10.75 -12.03
N PHE A 133 -3.70 10.44 -12.49
CA PHE A 133 -4.92 10.78 -11.76
C PHE A 133 -4.93 10.21 -10.33
N PHE A 134 -4.61 8.92 -10.14
CA PHE A 134 -4.53 8.34 -8.80
C PHE A 134 -3.45 8.98 -7.92
N LYS A 135 -2.31 9.36 -8.52
CA LYS A 135 -1.25 10.09 -7.81
C LYS A 135 -1.71 11.48 -7.41
N LEU A 136 -2.47 12.18 -8.25
CA LEU A 136 -3.01 13.51 -7.97
C LEU A 136 -4.12 13.51 -6.90
N LEU A 137 -4.90 12.43 -6.75
CA LEU A 137 -5.92 12.32 -5.70
C LEU A 137 -5.34 12.46 -4.28
N ASN A 138 -4.12 11.99 -4.06
CA ASN A 138 -3.38 12.20 -2.81
C ASN A 138 -1.91 12.51 -3.12
N LEU A 139 -1.69 13.68 -3.72
CA LEU A 139 -0.36 14.07 -4.20
C LEU A 139 0.70 14.09 -3.10
N GLN A 140 0.34 14.60 -1.91
CA GLN A 140 1.26 14.60 -0.76
C GLN A 140 1.59 13.18 -0.28
N GLY A 141 0.56 12.33 -0.11
CA GLY A 141 0.78 10.95 0.30
C GLY A 141 1.56 10.13 -0.73
N PHE A 142 1.35 10.41 -2.02
CA PHE A 142 2.17 9.87 -3.10
C PHE A 142 3.61 10.33 -2.99
N ALA A 143 3.87 11.64 -2.92
CA ALA A 143 5.24 12.17 -2.87
C ALA A 143 6.03 11.68 -1.65
N ASP A 144 5.39 11.58 -0.49
CA ASP A 144 6.00 11.02 0.73
C ASP A 144 6.35 9.53 0.56
N SER A 145 5.47 8.75 -0.08
CA SER A 145 5.69 7.32 -0.33
C SER A 145 6.75 7.10 -1.41
N TYR A 146 6.69 7.90 -2.50
CA TYR A 146 7.60 7.84 -3.64
C TYR A 146 9.05 8.16 -3.22
N ALA A 147 9.23 9.13 -2.30
CA ALA A 147 10.53 9.47 -1.74
C ALA A 147 11.19 8.35 -0.92
N MET A 148 10.44 7.30 -0.53
CA MET A 148 11.02 6.17 0.19
C MET A 148 11.79 5.20 -0.70
N TYR A 149 11.48 5.13 -2.00
CA TYR A 149 12.06 4.13 -2.91
C TYR A 149 12.67 4.71 -4.19
N ASP A 150 12.21 5.87 -4.68
CA ASP A 150 12.77 6.47 -5.87
C ASP A 150 14.13 7.16 -5.60
N LEU A 151 15.09 6.91 -6.46
CA LEU A 151 16.48 7.37 -6.32
C LEU A 151 16.60 8.90 -6.27
N LEU A 152 15.76 9.62 -7.01
CA LEU A 152 15.81 11.08 -7.12
C LEU A 152 14.91 11.74 -6.08
N ALA A 153 13.71 11.20 -5.84
CA ALA A 153 12.78 11.70 -4.82
C ALA A 153 13.33 11.53 -3.40
N MET A 154 14.16 10.51 -3.15
CA MET A 154 14.86 10.35 -1.88
C MET A 154 15.82 11.52 -1.58
N ARG A 155 16.40 12.13 -2.63
CA ARG A 155 17.27 13.32 -2.49
C ARG A 155 16.49 14.63 -2.58
N PHE A 156 15.46 14.68 -3.40
CA PHE A 156 14.66 15.88 -3.65
C PHE A 156 13.16 15.53 -3.60
N LYS A 157 12.53 15.68 -2.41
CA LYS A 157 11.11 15.32 -2.21
C LYS A 157 10.15 16.02 -3.18
N ALA A 158 10.46 17.25 -3.59
CA ALA A 158 9.69 17.98 -4.59
C ALA A 158 9.64 17.28 -5.97
N TYR A 159 10.61 16.41 -6.27
CA TYR A 159 10.56 15.56 -7.46
C TYR A 159 9.33 14.63 -7.46
N GLY A 160 8.93 14.10 -6.30
CA GLY A 160 7.73 13.25 -6.20
C GLY A 160 6.47 13.99 -6.62
N TYR A 161 6.34 15.27 -6.26
CA TYR A 161 5.23 16.12 -6.73
C TYR A 161 5.31 16.34 -8.24
N LEU A 162 6.49 16.69 -8.74
CA LEU A 162 6.72 16.93 -10.17
C LEU A 162 6.44 15.68 -11.01
N TYR A 163 6.79 14.49 -10.52
CA TYR A 163 6.64 13.22 -11.21
C TYR A 163 5.18 12.93 -11.60
N ALA A 164 4.22 13.20 -10.70
CA ALA A 164 2.80 13.04 -11.02
C ALA A 164 2.37 13.89 -12.23
N PHE A 165 2.93 15.09 -12.37
CA PHE A 165 2.69 15.96 -13.53
C PHE A 165 3.49 15.56 -14.77
N ILE A 166 4.68 14.98 -14.61
CA ILE A 166 5.45 14.40 -15.73
C ILE A 166 4.62 13.31 -16.40
N GLU A 167 4.03 12.41 -15.62
CA GLU A 167 3.16 11.36 -16.16
C GLU A 167 1.90 11.92 -16.82
N LEU A 168 1.26 12.93 -16.20
CA LEU A 168 0.13 13.61 -16.84
C LEU A 168 0.54 14.15 -18.21
N GLY A 169 1.69 14.83 -18.27
CA GLY A 169 2.26 15.38 -19.50
C GLY A 169 2.53 14.30 -20.53
N LEU A 170 3.17 13.18 -20.15
CA LEU A 170 3.42 12.06 -21.05
C LEU A 170 2.13 11.46 -21.59
N GLY A 171 1.12 11.26 -20.73
CA GLY A 171 -0.19 10.74 -21.15
C GLY A 171 -0.87 11.65 -22.19
N LEU A 172 -0.83 12.96 -21.97
CA LEU A 172 -1.34 13.94 -22.94
C LEU A 172 -0.51 13.96 -24.22
N SER A 173 0.81 13.88 -24.14
CA SER A 173 1.70 13.85 -25.31
C SER A 173 1.45 12.63 -26.19
N TYR A 174 1.28 11.44 -25.60
CA TYR A 174 0.92 10.24 -26.34
C TYR A 174 -0.46 10.36 -26.99
N LEU A 175 -1.45 10.90 -26.28
CA LEU A 175 -2.81 11.06 -26.81
C LEU A 175 -2.88 12.06 -27.97
N LEU A 176 -2.12 13.15 -27.87
CA LEU A 176 -2.02 14.17 -28.92
C LEU A 176 -1.07 13.78 -30.06
N ASN A 177 -0.35 12.67 -29.92
CA ASN A 177 0.77 12.29 -30.78
C ASN A 177 1.78 13.45 -30.93
N TRP A 178 2.05 14.15 -29.84
CA TRP A 178 2.95 15.31 -29.85
C TRP A 178 4.40 14.82 -29.85
N GLN A 179 5.12 15.12 -30.95
CA GLN A 179 6.54 14.79 -31.15
C GLN A 179 6.92 13.39 -30.63
N PRO A 180 6.45 12.30 -31.28
CA PRO A 180 6.54 10.94 -30.75
C PRO A 180 7.97 10.51 -30.42
N ILE A 181 8.97 10.94 -31.20
CA ILE A 181 10.38 10.63 -30.94
C ILE A 181 10.83 11.20 -29.58
N ILE A 182 10.53 12.46 -29.29
CA ILE A 182 10.93 13.12 -28.05
C ILE A 182 10.15 12.53 -26.87
N THR A 183 8.85 12.33 -27.05
CA THR A 183 7.98 11.72 -26.02
C THR A 183 8.44 10.30 -25.67
N ASN A 184 8.82 9.48 -26.65
CA ASN A 184 9.35 8.14 -26.40
C ASN A 184 10.70 8.16 -25.67
N TRP A 185 11.62 9.06 -26.05
CA TRP A 185 12.89 9.21 -25.35
C TRP A 185 12.71 9.64 -23.90
N LEU A 186 11.86 10.63 -23.65
CA LEU A 186 11.53 11.08 -22.28
C LEU A 186 10.92 9.95 -21.47
N THR A 187 9.95 9.23 -22.05
CA THR A 187 9.30 8.09 -21.40
C THR A 187 10.31 7.01 -21.05
N LEU A 188 11.18 6.63 -21.99
CA LEU A 188 12.22 5.63 -21.76
C LEU A 188 13.13 6.01 -20.60
N ILE A 189 13.58 7.27 -20.54
CA ILE A 189 14.47 7.75 -19.48
C ILE A 189 13.74 7.74 -18.12
N VAL A 190 12.54 8.31 -18.05
CA VAL A 190 11.79 8.44 -16.79
C VAL A 190 11.39 7.07 -16.25
N MET A 191 10.85 6.18 -17.10
CA MET A 191 10.42 4.84 -16.71
C MET A 191 11.59 3.94 -16.32
N THR A 192 12.71 4.00 -17.03
CA THR A 192 13.92 3.23 -16.68
C THR A 192 14.47 3.68 -15.33
N PHE A 193 14.55 4.99 -15.10
CA PHE A 193 15.05 5.52 -13.83
C PHE A 193 14.14 5.15 -12.64
N SER A 194 12.82 5.24 -12.82
CA SER A 194 11.84 4.82 -11.82
C SER A 194 11.94 3.32 -11.51
N SER A 195 12.01 2.48 -12.56
CA SER A 195 12.18 1.02 -12.44
C SER A 195 13.43 0.66 -11.62
N LEU A 196 14.57 1.31 -11.87
CA LEU A 196 15.80 1.07 -11.11
C LEU A 196 15.65 1.42 -9.63
N GLY A 197 14.90 2.48 -9.30
CA GLY A 197 14.57 2.85 -7.92
C GLY A 197 13.75 1.77 -7.22
N VAL A 198 12.66 1.33 -7.86
CA VAL A 198 11.77 0.30 -7.31
C VAL A 198 12.49 -1.03 -7.16
N ILE A 199 13.25 -1.49 -8.18
CA ILE A 199 14.05 -2.73 -8.12
C ILE A 199 15.00 -2.69 -6.92
N ARG A 200 15.73 -1.57 -6.72
CA ARG A 200 16.64 -1.42 -5.59
C ARG A 200 15.92 -1.47 -4.24
N ALA A 201 14.76 -0.83 -4.13
CA ALA A 201 13.96 -0.84 -2.91
C ALA A 201 13.42 -2.24 -2.56
N VAL A 202 12.97 -2.99 -3.58
CA VAL A 202 12.52 -4.38 -3.43
C VAL A 202 13.66 -5.30 -2.97
N LEU A 203 14.83 -5.18 -3.60
CA LEU A 203 16.01 -5.95 -3.22
C LEU A 203 16.46 -5.65 -1.78
N ASN A 204 16.31 -4.41 -1.34
CA ASN A 204 16.67 -3.99 0.02
C ASN A 204 15.65 -4.39 1.10
N LYS A 205 14.59 -5.14 0.77
CA LYS A 205 13.53 -5.60 1.69
C LYS A 205 13.03 -4.48 2.63
N GLN A 206 12.98 -3.24 2.14
CA GLN A 206 12.53 -2.13 2.97
C GLN A 206 11.04 -2.32 3.27
N LYS A 207 10.71 -2.56 4.54
CA LYS A 207 9.33 -2.62 5.01
C LYS A 207 8.78 -1.20 5.05
N ILE A 208 8.27 -0.72 3.91
CA ILE A 208 7.56 0.55 3.83
C ILE A 208 6.22 0.36 4.55
N ARG A 209 6.12 0.88 5.77
CA ARG A 209 4.85 1.10 6.46
C ARG A 209 4.49 2.57 6.26
N CYS A 210 3.53 2.87 5.38
CA CYS A 210 3.03 4.23 5.26
C CYS A 210 1.50 4.32 5.22
N ALA A 211 1.03 5.30 6.00
CA ALA A 211 -0.32 5.50 6.49
C ALA A 211 -1.26 6.29 5.54
N CYS A 212 -0.93 6.43 4.25
CA CYS A 212 -1.67 7.36 3.39
C CYS A 212 -2.30 6.75 2.13
N LEU A 213 -1.81 5.60 1.63
CA LEU A 213 -2.43 4.87 0.50
C LEU A 213 -2.79 3.41 0.85
N GLY A 214 -2.29 2.87 1.96
CA GLY A 214 -2.72 1.57 2.49
C GLY A 214 -4.16 1.55 3.02
N ALA A 215 -4.80 2.72 3.15
CA ALA A 215 -6.16 2.85 3.65
C ALA A 215 -7.26 2.59 2.60
N VAL A 216 -6.95 2.73 1.30
CA VAL A 216 -7.93 2.46 0.22
C VAL A 216 -7.58 1.18 -0.53
N PHE A 217 -6.29 0.92 -0.80
CA PHE A 217 -5.82 -0.31 -1.45
C PHE A 217 -4.48 -0.73 -0.86
N ASN A 218 -4.50 -1.68 0.08
CA ASN A 218 -3.34 -2.27 0.77
C ASN A 218 -2.46 -3.11 -0.20
N LEU A 219 -2.00 -2.50 -1.28
CA LEU A 219 -1.24 -3.15 -2.34
C LEU A 219 0.26 -3.06 -2.01
N PRO A 220 0.99 -4.18 -1.96
CA PRO A 220 2.43 -4.16 -2.09
C PRO A 220 2.73 -3.76 -3.54
N MET A 221 2.85 -2.44 -3.78
CA MET A 221 3.10 -1.79 -5.07
C MET A 221 4.50 -2.11 -5.65
N SER A 222 5.18 -3.16 -5.17
CA SER A 222 6.59 -3.34 -5.50
C SER A 222 6.80 -4.22 -6.73
N THR A 223 6.07 -5.32 -6.89
CA THR A 223 6.30 -6.26 -8.02
C THR A 223 5.54 -5.87 -9.28
N VAL A 224 4.29 -5.40 -9.14
CA VAL A 224 3.48 -5.07 -10.31
C VAL A 224 3.95 -3.78 -10.98
N THR A 225 4.32 -2.77 -10.19
CA THR A 225 4.86 -1.50 -10.72
C THR A 225 6.17 -1.73 -11.50
N ILE A 226 7.03 -2.67 -11.09
CA ILE A 226 8.23 -3.03 -11.88
C ILE A 226 7.82 -3.57 -13.26
N ILE A 227 6.84 -4.46 -13.32
CA ILE A 227 6.39 -5.06 -14.58
C ILE A 227 5.78 -3.99 -15.50
N GLU A 228 4.98 -3.11 -14.91
CA GLU A 228 4.35 -1.95 -15.57
C GLU A 228 5.37 -0.99 -16.17
N ASP A 229 6.32 -0.48 -15.36
CA ASP A 229 7.30 0.50 -15.80
C ASP A 229 8.21 -0.08 -16.89
N LEU A 230 8.63 -1.33 -16.73
CA LEU A 230 9.44 -2.03 -17.73
C LEU A 230 8.67 -2.27 -19.03
N LEU A 231 7.38 -2.59 -18.95
CA LEU A 231 6.53 -2.73 -20.12
C LEU A 231 6.42 -1.40 -20.88
N MET A 232 6.20 -0.29 -20.17
CA MET A 232 6.14 1.03 -20.80
C MET A 232 7.48 1.46 -21.39
N ALA A 233 8.59 1.19 -20.71
CA ALA A 233 9.93 1.43 -21.24
C ALA A 233 10.20 0.59 -22.51
N ALA A 234 9.80 -0.69 -22.53
CA ALA A 234 9.95 -1.56 -23.68
C ALA A 234 9.11 -1.11 -24.88
N MET A 235 7.87 -0.68 -24.66
CA MET A 235 7.03 -0.10 -25.72
C MET A 235 7.63 1.19 -26.28
N ALA A 236 8.10 2.09 -25.41
CA ALA A 236 8.77 3.32 -25.83
C ALA A 236 10.03 3.04 -26.67
N LEU A 237 10.84 2.06 -26.26
CA LEU A 237 12.03 1.63 -26.99
C LEU A 237 11.65 1.02 -28.35
N TRP A 238 10.63 0.16 -28.40
CA TRP A 238 10.16 -0.45 -29.64
C TRP A 238 9.71 0.61 -30.65
N MET A 239 9.04 1.66 -30.20
CA MET A 239 8.60 2.76 -31.05
C MET A 239 9.73 3.72 -31.48
N LEU A 240 10.95 3.55 -30.98
CA LEU A 240 12.13 4.32 -31.40
C LEU A 240 12.97 3.60 -32.46
N ILE A 241 12.75 2.30 -32.64
CA ILE A 241 13.45 1.44 -33.63
C ILE A 241 12.65 1.42 -34.92
#